data_AF-A0A4U1J8G2-F1
#
_entry.id   AF-A0A4U1J8G2-F1
#
_cell.length_a   1.000
_cell.length_b   1.000
_cell.length_c   1.000
_cell.angle_alpha   90.00
_cell.angle_beta   90.00
_cell.angle_gamma   90.00
#
_symmetry.space_group_name_H-M   'P 1'
#
loop_
_entity.id
_entity.type
_entity.pdbx_description
1 polymer ?
#
loop_
_entity_poly.entity_id
_entity_poly.type
_entity_poly.pdbx_seq_one_letter_code
_entity_poly.pdbx_strand_id
1 'polypeptide(L)'
;MRCLLSLRYADNAPSKQLALDLYEETGSLAGLLPEEETEDGRGQKVRLRPARPVGQNRDHLVWILAAMRGYARFFAALEARTGKHVTMRDRPLDFRFFYTEKGGAPSAFAVNQNIGYNLFGAVNVSEEAVRDTLFHEIFHLNDAWHEQWSTRALGALHEGIVARCKDNRRCLLPYAPTDTTLNGRLYAFLPRGGVREYAAELALRFFREQRLVLEGKPLPAPPFKCGPPENAEAMRLLAGEFFGGADLVPACDAAP
;
A
#
# COMPACT_ATOMS: atom_id res chain seq x y z
N MET A 1 2.16 0.58 -27.04
CA MET A 1 2.80 0.23 -25.75
C MET A 1 3.55 -1.10 -25.76
N ARG A 2 2.94 -2.22 -26.18
CA ARG A 2 3.61 -3.54 -26.30
C ARG A 2 5.00 -3.51 -26.96
N CYS A 3 5.16 -2.77 -28.05
CA CYS A 3 6.45 -2.62 -28.75
C CYS A 3 7.52 -1.94 -27.87
N LEU A 4 7.14 -0.93 -27.08
CA LEU A 4 8.07 -0.22 -26.19
C LEU A 4 8.51 -1.10 -25.02
N LEU A 5 7.59 -1.85 -24.42
CA LEU A 5 7.94 -2.85 -23.39
C LEU A 5 8.84 -3.94 -23.98
N SER A 6 8.50 -4.44 -25.17
CA SER A 6 9.30 -5.44 -25.87
C SER A 6 10.72 -4.96 -26.16
N LEU A 7 10.89 -3.69 -26.54
CA LEU A 7 12.20 -3.08 -26.77
C LEU A 7 12.97 -2.89 -25.46
N ARG A 8 12.31 -2.40 -24.40
CA ARG A 8 12.93 -2.14 -23.09
C ARG A 8 13.54 -3.39 -22.45
N TYR A 9 12.93 -4.54 -22.69
CA TYR A 9 13.33 -5.84 -22.13
C TYR A 9 13.86 -6.80 -23.21
N ALA A 10 14.28 -6.29 -24.38
CA ALA A 10 14.64 -7.12 -25.53
C ALA A 10 15.78 -8.11 -25.25
N ASP A 11 16.70 -7.76 -24.35
CA ASP A 11 17.83 -8.57 -23.91
C ASP A 11 17.50 -9.54 -22.76
N ASN A 12 16.25 -9.56 -22.28
CA ASN A 12 15.84 -10.47 -21.20
C ASN A 12 14.41 -10.99 -21.43
N ALA A 13 14.29 -12.08 -22.18
CA ALA A 13 13.00 -12.68 -22.54
C ALA A 13 12.09 -13.00 -21.33
N PRO A 14 12.58 -13.56 -20.20
CA PRO A 14 11.72 -13.81 -19.04
C PRO A 14 11.11 -12.54 -18.45
N SER A 15 11.90 -11.48 -18.27
CA SER A 15 11.39 -10.21 -17.71
C SER A 15 10.50 -9.47 -18.70
N LYS A 16 10.79 -9.59 -20.00
CA LYS A 16 9.93 -9.09 -21.07
C LYS A 16 8.53 -9.70 -20.98
N GLN A 17 8.44 -11.01 -20.81
CA GLN A 17 7.15 -11.67 -20.71
C GLN A 17 6.36 -11.17 -19.51
N LEU A 18 6.98 -11.12 -18.31
CA LEU A 18 6.33 -10.60 -17.10
C LEU A 18 5.87 -9.14 -17.24
N ALA A 19 6.66 -8.28 -17.90
CA ALA A 19 6.29 -6.90 -18.15
C ALA A 19 5.11 -6.78 -19.14
N LEU A 20 5.03 -7.67 -20.13
CA LEU A 20 3.89 -7.76 -21.04
C LEU A 20 2.65 -8.30 -20.33
N ASP A 21 2.78 -9.37 -19.54
CA ASP A 21 1.68 -9.94 -18.75
C ASP A 21 1.07 -8.89 -17.80
N LEU A 22 1.93 -8.11 -17.10
CA LEU A 22 1.48 -7.00 -16.26
C LEU A 22 0.64 -5.99 -17.05
N TYR A 23 1.09 -5.58 -18.24
CA TYR A 23 0.37 -4.65 -19.08
C TYR A 23 -0.93 -5.25 -19.64
N GLU A 24 -0.91 -6.50 -20.06
CA GLU A 24 -2.07 -7.14 -20.69
C GLU A 24 -3.18 -7.44 -19.69
N GLU A 25 -2.84 -7.80 -18.46
CA GLU A 25 -3.81 -8.16 -17.43
C GLU A 25 -4.36 -6.95 -16.65
N THR A 26 -3.56 -5.89 -16.52
CA THR A 26 -3.91 -4.76 -15.64
C THR A 26 -3.89 -3.41 -16.34
N GLY A 27 -3.35 -3.34 -17.57
CA GLY A 27 -3.03 -2.08 -18.23
C GLY A 27 -1.84 -1.34 -17.62
N SER A 28 -1.21 -1.87 -16.57
CA SER A 28 -0.11 -1.22 -15.84
C SER A 28 1.22 -1.33 -16.57
N LEU A 29 2.07 -0.33 -16.41
CA LEU A 29 3.34 -0.25 -17.14
C LEU A 29 4.54 -0.56 -16.26
N ALA A 30 5.40 -1.45 -16.73
CA ALA A 30 6.75 -1.63 -16.19
C ALA A 30 7.71 -0.60 -16.83
N GLY A 31 7.64 0.63 -16.32
CA GLY A 31 8.45 1.78 -16.73
C GLY A 31 9.70 1.96 -15.87
N LEU A 32 10.53 2.92 -16.26
CA LEU A 32 11.69 3.35 -15.46
C LEU A 32 11.41 4.74 -14.91
N LEU A 33 11.83 4.99 -13.68
CA LEU A 33 11.91 6.34 -13.15
C LEU A 33 13.07 7.06 -13.85
N PRO A 34 12.92 8.31 -14.31
CA PRO A 34 14.06 9.15 -14.66
C PRO A 34 15.03 9.25 -13.48
N GLU A 35 16.27 9.59 -13.79
CA GLU A 35 17.21 9.89 -12.70
C GLU A 35 16.80 11.20 -12.00
N GLU A 36 16.74 11.17 -10.67
CA GLU A 36 16.39 12.35 -9.86
C GLU A 36 17.02 12.30 -8.46
N GLU A 37 17.05 13.44 -7.79
CA GLU A 37 17.37 13.54 -6.37
C GLU A 37 16.09 13.79 -5.57
N THR A 38 15.92 13.05 -4.49
CA THR A 38 14.79 13.22 -3.56
C THR A 38 15.25 13.09 -2.12
N GLU A 39 14.33 13.15 -1.17
CA GLU A 39 14.58 12.87 0.24
C GLU A 39 14.12 11.45 0.62
N ASP A 40 14.92 10.72 1.38
CA ASP A 40 14.70 9.30 1.74
C ASP A 40 13.60 9.05 2.80
N GLY A 41 12.78 10.05 3.09
CA GLY A 41 11.82 10.05 4.20
C GLY A 41 12.45 10.31 5.58
N ARG A 42 13.79 10.35 5.71
CA ARG A 42 14.53 10.57 6.96
C ARG A 42 15.27 11.91 7.02
N GLY A 43 15.11 12.79 6.04
CA GLY A 43 15.88 14.04 5.95
C GLY A 43 17.06 13.99 4.99
N GLN A 44 17.44 12.82 4.46
CA GLN A 44 18.66 12.68 3.68
C GLN A 44 18.38 12.72 2.18
N LYS A 45 19.21 13.48 1.45
CA LYS A 45 19.18 13.46 -0.01
C LYS A 45 19.67 12.11 -0.53
N VAL A 46 18.88 11.51 -1.40
CA VAL A 46 19.21 10.26 -2.09
C VAL A 46 19.03 10.43 -3.59
N ARG A 47 19.92 9.78 -4.36
CA ARG A 47 19.85 9.74 -5.81
C ARG A 47 19.13 8.49 -6.25
N LEU A 48 18.07 8.66 -7.01
CA LEU A 48 17.30 7.59 -7.62
C LEU A 48 17.78 7.39 -9.04
N ARG A 49 18.17 6.16 -9.40
CA ARG A 49 18.63 5.83 -10.75
C ARG A 49 17.70 4.84 -11.44
N PRO A 50 17.41 5.02 -12.74
CA PRO A 50 16.60 4.06 -13.50
C PRO A 50 17.18 2.65 -13.41
N ALA A 51 16.33 1.67 -13.15
CA ALA A 51 16.75 0.28 -12.96
C ALA A 51 15.76 -0.69 -13.57
N ARG A 52 16.22 -1.62 -14.41
CA ARG A 52 15.33 -2.66 -14.96
C ARG A 52 15.23 -3.85 -13.99
N PRO A 53 14.03 -4.36 -13.69
CA PRO A 53 13.85 -5.62 -12.94
C PRO A 53 14.17 -6.82 -13.84
N VAL A 54 15.45 -7.05 -14.09
CA VAL A 54 15.97 -8.13 -14.94
C VAL A 54 16.99 -8.99 -14.21
N GLY A 55 17.27 -10.18 -14.74
CA GLY A 55 18.23 -11.11 -14.13
C GLY A 55 17.81 -11.49 -12.71
N GLN A 56 18.69 -11.24 -11.73
CA GLN A 56 18.41 -11.50 -10.32
C GLN A 56 17.26 -10.65 -9.76
N ASN A 57 17.01 -9.47 -10.33
CA ASN A 57 15.93 -8.57 -9.90
C ASN A 57 14.59 -8.86 -10.60
N ARG A 58 14.50 -9.93 -11.40
CA ARG A 58 13.27 -10.33 -12.09
C ARG A 58 12.15 -10.66 -11.11
N ASP A 59 12.49 -11.20 -9.94
CA ASP A 59 11.49 -11.68 -8.98
C ASP A 59 10.60 -10.53 -8.48
N HIS A 60 11.06 -9.27 -8.51
CA HIS A 60 10.19 -8.12 -8.26
C HIS A 60 9.02 -8.01 -9.24
N LEU A 61 9.21 -8.30 -10.54
CA LEU A 61 8.10 -8.34 -11.50
C LEU A 61 7.15 -9.49 -11.21
N VAL A 62 7.68 -10.64 -10.79
CA VAL A 62 6.85 -11.80 -10.38
C VAL A 62 5.97 -11.41 -9.19
N TRP A 63 6.58 -10.81 -8.16
CA TRP A 63 5.88 -10.38 -6.95
C TRP A 63 4.84 -9.29 -7.22
N ILE A 64 5.17 -8.28 -8.04
CA ILE A 64 4.22 -7.23 -8.44
C ILE A 64 3.03 -7.85 -9.19
N LEU A 65 3.29 -8.70 -10.19
CA LEU A 65 2.23 -9.35 -10.95
C LEU A 65 1.34 -10.22 -10.06
N ALA A 66 1.93 -10.98 -9.14
CA ALA A 66 1.20 -11.77 -8.16
C ALA A 66 0.32 -10.90 -7.25
N ALA A 67 0.85 -9.76 -6.76
CA ALA A 67 0.13 -8.80 -5.95
C ALA A 67 -1.07 -8.20 -6.71
N MET A 68 -0.86 -7.72 -7.95
CA MET A 68 -1.93 -7.16 -8.79
C MET A 68 -3.06 -8.17 -9.06
N ARG A 69 -2.71 -9.43 -9.37
CA ARG A 69 -3.69 -10.52 -9.51
C ARG A 69 -4.41 -10.79 -8.18
N GLY A 70 -3.69 -10.71 -7.07
CA GLY A 70 -4.24 -10.84 -5.72
C GLY A 70 -5.28 -9.77 -5.40
N TYR A 71 -5.02 -8.51 -5.75
CA TYR A 71 -5.96 -7.40 -5.55
C TYR A 71 -7.20 -7.56 -6.41
N ALA A 72 -7.04 -7.90 -7.69
CA ALA A 72 -8.17 -8.16 -8.58
C ALA A 72 -9.10 -9.25 -8.02
N ARG A 73 -8.54 -10.36 -7.50
CA ARG A 73 -9.33 -11.41 -6.84
C ARG A 73 -9.98 -10.92 -5.55
N PHE A 74 -9.25 -10.17 -4.73
CA PHE A 74 -9.75 -9.62 -3.48
C PHE A 74 -10.96 -8.70 -3.71
N PHE A 75 -10.85 -7.72 -4.61
CA PHE A 75 -11.94 -6.79 -4.89
C PHE A 75 -13.15 -7.49 -5.50
N ALA A 76 -12.94 -8.39 -6.48
CA ALA A 76 -14.04 -9.16 -7.05
C ALA A 76 -14.77 -10.02 -5.99
N ALA A 77 -14.02 -10.64 -5.07
CA ALA A 77 -14.61 -11.43 -3.99
C ALA A 77 -15.35 -10.55 -2.97
N LEU A 78 -14.82 -9.36 -2.67
CA LEU A 78 -15.45 -8.40 -1.75
C LEU A 78 -16.77 -7.87 -2.33
N GLU A 79 -16.80 -7.51 -3.61
CA GLU A 79 -18.01 -7.09 -4.32
C GLU A 79 -19.03 -8.22 -4.39
N ALA A 80 -18.59 -9.45 -4.73
CA ALA A 80 -19.47 -10.61 -4.78
C ALA A 80 -20.10 -10.94 -3.41
N ARG A 81 -19.35 -10.74 -2.32
CA ARG A 81 -19.82 -11.01 -0.95
C ARG A 81 -20.80 -9.95 -0.44
N THR A 82 -20.64 -8.70 -0.86
CA THR A 82 -21.41 -7.56 -0.34
C THR A 82 -22.51 -7.06 -1.27
N GLY A 83 -22.45 -7.41 -2.55
CA GLY A 83 -23.34 -6.89 -3.60
C GLY A 83 -23.14 -5.40 -3.89
N LYS A 84 -22.04 -4.80 -3.42
CA LYS A 84 -21.74 -3.37 -3.55
C LYS A 84 -20.44 -3.17 -4.29
N HIS A 85 -20.37 -2.06 -5.03
CA HIS A 85 -19.18 -1.70 -5.81
C HIS A 85 -18.05 -1.20 -4.91
N VAL A 86 -16.83 -1.66 -5.20
CA VAL A 86 -15.59 -1.14 -4.63
C VAL A 86 -15.09 0.02 -5.49
N THR A 87 -14.87 1.17 -4.87
CA THR A 87 -14.41 2.40 -5.53
C THR A 87 -12.89 2.53 -5.54
N MET A 88 -12.17 1.82 -4.66
CA MET A 88 -10.71 1.78 -4.68
C MET A 88 -10.20 1.26 -6.03
N ARG A 89 -9.45 2.10 -6.72
CA ARG A 89 -8.83 1.78 -8.01
C ARG A 89 -7.44 1.21 -7.79
N ASP A 90 -7.22 0.01 -8.31
CA ASP A 90 -5.93 -0.69 -8.26
C ASP A 90 -5.20 -0.71 -9.61
N ARG A 91 -5.85 -0.30 -10.71
CA ARG A 91 -5.27 -0.33 -12.06
C ARG A 91 -5.95 0.61 -13.06
N PRO A 92 -5.34 0.91 -14.21
CA PRO A 92 -3.91 0.74 -14.51
C PRO A 92 -3.04 1.66 -13.64
N LEU A 93 -1.80 1.23 -13.37
CA LEU A 93 -0.76 1.96 -12.64
C LEU A 93 0.53 2.04 -13.45
N ASP A 94 1.27 3.13 -13.32
CA ASP A 94 2.59 3.25 -13.92
C ASP A 94 3.68 2.92 -12.89
N PHE A 95 4.23 1.70 -12.94
CA PHE A 95 5.39 1.35 -12.13
C PHE A 95 6.64 2.00 -12.72
N ARG A 96 7.39 2.73 -11.89
CA ARG A 96 8.61 3.43 -12.25
C ARG A 96 9.76 2.84 -11.46
N PHE A 97 10.44 1.86 -12.06
CA PHE A 97 11.52 1.13 -11.40
C PHE A 97 12.79 1.97 -11.30
N PHE A 98 13.39 1.93 -10.11
CA PHE A 98 14.67 2.57 -9.82
C PHE A 98 15.48 1.75 -8.81
N TYR A 99 16.71 2.18 -8.55
CA TYR A 99 17.42 1.81 -7.34
C TYR A 99 18.02 3.04 -6.66
N THR A 100 18.26 2.93 -5.35
CA THR A 100 19.02 3.89 -4.55
C THR A 100 20.44 3.38 -4.35
N GLU A 101 21.46 4.21 -4.59
CA GLU A 101 22.86 3.81 -4.42
C GLU A 101 23.20 3.39 -2.98
N LYS A 102 22.51 3.97 -1.99
CA LYS A 102 22.70 3.73 -0.56
C LYS A 102 21.36 3.73 0.17
N GLY A 103 21.24 2.90 1.21
CA GLY A 103 20.17 2.99 2.20
C GLY A 103 18.83 2.33 1.85
N GLY A 104 18.58 1.95 0.59
CA GLY A 104 17.36 1.23 0.19
C GLY A 104 16.05 2.00 0.45
N ALA A 105 16.13 3.32 0.56
CA ALA A 105 15.03 4.20 0.94
C ALA A 105 14.89 5.35 -0.09
N PRO A 106 13.65 5.68 -0.51
CA PRO A 106 12.40 4.98 -0.18
C PRO A 106 12.33 3.60 -0.85
N SER A 107 11.53 2.68 -0.29
CA SER A 107 11.29 1.37 -0.92
C SER A 107 10.26 1.45 -2.04
N ALA A 108 9.26 2.30 -1.86
CA ALA A 108 8.34 2.72 -2.90
C ALA A 108 7.78 4.11 -2.56
N PHE A 109 7.10 4.75 -3.51
CA PHE A 109 6.33 5.96 -3.29
C PHE A 109 5.26 6.13 -4.37
N ALA A 110 4.17 6.82 -4.06
CA ALA A 110 3.10 7.15 -4.99
C ALA A 110 3.09 8.63 -5.43
N VAL A 111 3.03 8.90 -6.73
CA VAL A 111 2.92 10.27 -7.28
C VAL A 111 2.28 10.32 -8.67
N ASN A 112 1.30 11.20 -8.90
CA ASN A 112 0.73 11.49 -10.22
C ASN A 112 0.39 10.23 -11.05
N GLN A 113 -0.25 9.22 -10.43
CA GLN A 113 -0.58 7.90 -11.00
C GLN A 113 0.57 6.89 -11.15
N ASN A 114 1.76 7.22 -10.64
CA ASN A 114 2.93 6.35 -10.67
C ASN A 114 3.19 5.75 -9.30
N ILE A 115 3.70 4.51 -9.32
CA ILE A 115 4.35 3.89 -8.18
C ILE A 115 5.85 3.86 -8.50
N GLY A 116 6.62 4.73 -7.85
CA GLY A 116 8.06 4.59 -7.78
C GLY A 116 8.39 3.30 -7.03
N TYR A 117 9.16 2.40 -7.62
CA TYR A 117 9.50 1.11 -7.01
C TYR A 117 11.01 0.89 -6.98
N ASN A 118 11.56 0.79 -5.77
CA ASN A 118 12.99 0.57 -5.56
C ASN A 118 13.31 -0.94 -5.59
N LEU A 119 14.13 -1.38 -6.54
CA LEU A 119 14.58 -2.77 -6.63
C LEU A 119 15.45 -3.17 -5.43
N PHE A 120 16.07 -2.22 -4.73
CA PHE A 120 16.82 -2.46 -3.50
C PHE A 120 16.13 -1.83 -2.28
N GLY A 121 14.80 -1.71 -2.35
CA GLY A 121 13.99 -1.21 -1.25
C GLY A 121 14.15 -2.08 -0.01
N ALA A 122 14.39 -1.45 1.14
CA ALA A 122 14.58 -2.13 2.42
C ALA A 122 13.40 -3.05 2.83
N VAL A 123 12.18 -2.78 2.33
CA VAL A 123 11.00 -3.64 2.57
C VAL A 123 10.60 -4.51 1.38
N ASN A 124 11.21 -4.33 0.20
CA ASN A 124 10.88 -5.10 -1.01
C ASN A 124 11.63 -6.44 -1.04
N VAL A 125 11.45 -7.26 0.00
CA VAL A 125 12.29 -8.45 0.25
C VAL A 125 11.57 -9.79 0.02
N SER A 126 10.25 -9.76 -0.16
CA SER A 126 9.43 -10.96 -0.43
C SER A 126 8.14 -10.58 -1.15
N GLU A 127 7.44 -11.58 -1.71
CA GLU A 127 6.14 -11.38 -2.36
C GLU A 127 5.11 -10.71 -1.43
N GLU A 128 5.03 -11.17 -0.18
CA GLU A 128 4.11 -10.61 0.82
C GLU A 128 4.47 -9.17 1.18
N ALA A 129 5.74 -8.88 1.39
CA ALA A 129 6.17 -7.52 1.73
C ALA A 129 5.94 -6.55 0.56
N VAL A 130 6.15 -7.00 -0.68
CA VAL A 130 5.85 -6.22 -1.88
C VAL A 130 4.37 -5.98 -2.03
N ARG A 131 3.53 -7.00 -1.83
CA ARG A 131 2.08 -6.84 -1.83
C ARG A 131 1.67 -5.75 -0.82
N ASP A 132 2.08 -5.89 0.42
CA ASP A 132 1.64 -4.96 1.45
C ASP A 132 2.15 -3.52 1.20
N THR A 133 3.39 -3.38 0.72
CA THR A 133 3.96 -2.09 0.28
C THR A 133 3.14 -1.48 -0.86
N LEU A 134 2.80 -2.26 -1.88
CA LEU A 134 2.03 -1.75 -3.01
C LEU A 134 0.62 -1.35 -2.61
N PHE A 135 -0.05 -2.11 -1.74
CA PHE A 135 -1.40 -1.75 -1.31
C PHE A 135 -1.42 -0.40 -0.57
N HIS A 136 -0.40 -0.16 0.28
CA HIS A 136 -0.17 1.13 0.93
C HIS A 136 0.02 2.26 -0.09
N GLU A 137 0.94 2.10 -1.05
CA GLU A 137 1.22 3.16 -2.03
C GLU A 137 0.04 3.41 -3.00
N ILE A 138 -0.68 2.35 -3.39
CA ILE A 138 -1.89 2.47 -4.20
C ILE A 138 -2.97 3.24 -3.44
N PHE A 139 -3.06 3.07 -2.11
CA PHE A 139 -3.98 3.87 -1.31
C PHE A 139 -3.64 5.36 -1.37
N HIS A 140 -2.36 5.76 -1.31
CA HIS A 140 -1.98 7.18 -1.46
C HIS A 140 -2.44 7.79 -2.78
N LEU A 141 -2.46 7.01 -3.87
CA LEU A 141 -3.03 7.46 -5.15
C LEU A 141 -4.55 7.64 -5.06
N ASN A 142 -5.26 6.69 -4.45
CA ASN A 142 -6.71 6.78 -4.25
C ASN A 142 -7.12 7.92 -3.34
N ASP A 143 -6.39 8.13 -2.24
CA ASP A 143 -6.58 9.25 -1.34
C ASP A 143 -6.49 10.58 -2.10
N ALA A 144 -5.47 10.73 -2.96
CA ALA A 144 -5.31 11.90 -3.82
C ALA A 144 -6.43 12.03 -4.87
N TRP A 145 -6.87 10.94 -5.49
CA TRP A 145 -7.98 10.94 -6.45
C TRP A 145 -9.33 11.28 -5.80
N HIS A 146 -9.49 10.98 -4.51
CA HIS A 146 -10.64 11.35 -3.69
C HIS A 146 -10.38 12.69 -2.96
N GLU A 147 -9.61 13.56 -3.60
CA GLU A 147 -9.34 14.94 -3.20
C GLU A 147 -8.61 15.09 -1.86
N GLN A 148 -7.75 14.15 -1.46
CA GLN A 148 -7.16 14.05 -0.11
C GLN A 148 -8.20 13.70 0.96
N TRP A 149 -9.00 12.66 0.69
CA TRP A 149 -10.08 12.19 1.55
C TRP A 149 -9.66 12.02 3.02
N SER A 150 -8.50 11.42 3.26
CA SER A 150 -7.96 11.12 4.59
C SER A 150 -7.90 12.36 5.48
N THR A 151 -7.51 13.50 4.90
CA THR A 151 -7.40 14.76 5.64
C THR A 151 -8.77 15.26 6.08
N ARG A 152 -9.80 15.14 5.24
CA ARG A 152 -11.17 15.59 5.56
C ARG A 152 -11.91 14.62 6.47
N ALA A 153 -11.78 13.32 6.22
CA ALA A 153 -12.56 12.28 6.88
C ALA A 153 -11.93 11.81 8.19
N LEU A 154 -10.60 11.70 8.26
CA LEU A 154 -9.88 11.14 9.40
C LEU A 154 -9.05 12.18 10.16
N GLY A 155 -8.92 13.42 9.65
CA GLY A 155 -8.05 14.45 10.22
C GLY A 155 -8.31 14.72 11.70
N ALA A 156 -9.54 15.09 12.05
CA ALA A 156 -9.92 15.38 13.44
C ALA A 156 -9.74 14.17 14.38
N LEU A 157 -10.00 12.96 13.88
CA LEU A 157 -9.82 11.72 14.62
C LEU A 157 -8.33 11.46 14.91
N HIS A 158 -7.48 11.57 13.89
CA HIS A 158 -6.03 11.41 14.01
C HIS A 158 -5.41 12.46 14.94
N GLU A 159 -5.78 13.73 14.76
CA GLU A 159 -5.33 14.83 15.61
C GLU A 159 -5.75 14.62 17.06
N GLY A 160 -6.97 14.14 17.31
CA GLY A 160 -7.44 13.79 18.65
C GLY A 160 -6.60 12.71 19.33
N ILE A 161 -6.21 11.67 18.58
CA ILE A 161 -5.32 10.60 19.07
C ILE A 161 -3.92 11.17 19.37
N VAL A 162 -3.35 11.94 18.43
CA VAL A 162 -2.02 12.54 18.59
C VAL A 162 -1.99 13.54 19.74
N ALA A 163 -3.04 14.35 19.92
CA ALA A 163 -3.14 15.28 21.05
C ALA A 163 -3.21 14.55 22.39
N ARG A 164 -3.94 13.43 22.46
CA ARG A 164 -4.08 12.59 23.66
C ARG A 164 -2.78 11.87 24.00
N CYS A 165 -2.15 11.24 23.01
CA CYS A 165 -1.02 10.33 23.23
C CYS A 165 0.35 10.98 23.03
N LYS A 166 0.43 12.12 22.35
CA LYS A 166 1.67 12.78 21.92
C LYS A 166 2.58 11.78 21.19
N ASP A 167 3.81 11.61 21.65
CA ASP A 167 4.79 10.64 21.14
C ASP A 167 4.85 9.35 21.97
N ASN A 168 3.96 9.16 22.94
CA ASN A 168 3.95 7.97 23.78
C ASN A 168 3.53 6.73 22.98
N ARG A 169 4.51 5.92 22.60
CA ARG A 169 4.31 4.69 21.83
C ARG A 169 3.31 3.72 22.47
N ARG A 170 3.28 3.58 23.80
CA ARG A 170 2.33 2.67 24.47
C ARG A 170 0.88 3.19 24.36
N CYS A 171 0.69 4.50 24.41
CA CYS A 171 -0.61 5.12 24.20
C CYS A 171 -1.07 5.02 22.74
N LEU A 172 -0.15 5.17 21.78
CA LEU A 172 -0.47 5.11 20.34
C LEU A 172 -0.72 3.68 19.83
N LEU A 173 -0.13 2.66 20.46
CA LEU A 173 -0.16 1.28 19.98
C LEU A 173 -1.58 0.74 19.70
N PRO A 174 -2.60 0.95 20.57
CA PRO A 174 -3.96 0.48 20.30
C PRO A 174 -4.63 1.13 19.09
N TYR A 175 -4.17 2.32 18.69
CA TYR A 175 -4.70 3.08 17.56
C TYR A 175 -3.92 2.84 16.26
N ALA A 176 -2.76 2.17 16.32
CA ALA A 176 -1.94 1.91 15.15
C ALA A 176 -2.59 0.81 14.30
N PRO A 177 -2.94 1.08 13.03
CA PRO A 177 -3.56 0.06 12.18
C PRO A 177 -2.65 -1.16 11.96
N THR A 178 -1.34 -0.93 11.93
CA THR A 178 -0.29 -1.94 11.73
C THR A 178 0.84 -1.72 12.75
N ASP A 179 1.78 -2.67 12.77
CA ASP A 179 3.02 -2.60 13.54
C ASP A 179 4.20 -1.98 12.79
N THR A 180 3.97 -1.39 11.61
CA THR A 180 5.00 -0.73 10.80
C THR A 180 5.67 0.39 11.60
N THR A 181 7.01 0.37 11.65
CA THR A 181 7.79 1.39 12.34
C THR A 181 8.93 1.95 11.49
N LEU A 182 9.26 3.22 11.74
CA LEU A 182 10.46 3.88 11.23
C LEU A 182 11.22 4.49 12.41
N ASN A 183 12.48 4.08 12.58
CA ASN A 183 13.33 4.52 13.70
C ASN A 183 12.65 4.35 15.08
N GLY A 184 11.94 3.22 15.27
CA GLY A 184 11.25 2.89 16.52
C GLY A 184 9.92 3.60 16.77
N ARG A 185 9.49 4.49 15.85
CA ARG A 185 8.20 5.19 15.92
C ARG A 185 7.18 4.52 15.00
N LEU A 186 5.92 4.47 15.43
CA LEU A 186 4.81 3.94 14.63
C LEU A 186 4.62 4.79 13.38
N TYR A 187 4.64 4.15 12.21
CA TYR A 187 4.65 4.82 10.92
C TYR A 187 3.42 5.72 10.71
N ALA A 188 2.24 5.22 11.07
CA ALA A 188 0.96 5.92 11.05
C ALA A 188 0.90 7.23 11.89
N PHE A 189 1.87 7.46 12.78
CA PHE A 189 1.92 8.63 13.66
C PHE A 189 3.22 9.44 13.49
N LEU A 190 3.91 9.27 12.36
CA LEU A 190 5.06 10.12 12.04
C LEU A 190 4.61 11.55 11.72
N PRO A 191 5.30 12.60 12.22
CA PRO A 191 4.89 13.99 12.00
C PRO A 191 4.82 14.41 10.54
N ARG A 192 5.71 13.88 9.70
CA ARG A 192 5.86 14.31 8.30
C ARG A 192 4.83 13.68 7.35
N GLY A 193 4.20 12.59 7.78
CA GLY A 193 3.17 11.89 7.02
C GLY A 193 1.74 12.17 7.52
N GLY A 194 1.60 12.41 8.83
CA GLY A 194 0.32 12.77 9.44
C GLY A 194 -0.79 11.76 9.17
N VAL A 195 -2.01 12.26 9.00
CA VAL A 195 -3.21 11.45 8.76
C VAL A 195 -3.16 10.64 7.45
N ARG A 196 -2.36 11.06 6.46
CA ARG A 196 -2.24 10.35 5.18
C ARG A 196 -1.59 8.98 5.36
N GLU A 197 -0.50 8.90 6.13
CA GLU A 197 0.13 7.62 6.47
C GLU A 197 -0.75 6.77 7.38
N TYR A 198 -1.47 7.41 8.31
CA TYR A 198 -2.46 6.69 9.11
C TYR A 198 -3.52 6.02 8.24
N ALA A 199 -4.05 6.74 7.24
CA ALA A 199 -5.06 6.22 6.33
C ALA A 199 -4.52 5.12 5.42
N ALA A 200 -3.28 5.23 4.92
CA ALA A 200 -2.64 4.18 4.13
C ALA A 200 -2.39 2.90 4.93
N GLU A 201 -1.90 3.02 6.18
CA GLU A 201 -1.77 1.87 7.08
C GLU A 201 -3.16 1.29 7.47
N LEU A 202 -4.19 2.14 7.59
CA LEU A 202 -5.56 1.69 7.83
C LEU A 202 -6.12 0.89 6.65
N ALA A 203 -5.90 1.35 5.42
CA ALA A 203 -6.27 0.63 4.20
C ALA A 203 -5.54 -0.71 4.09
N LEU A 204 -4.25 -0.75 4.41
CA LEU A 204 -3.48 -1.99 4.48
C LEU A 204 -4.03 -2.94 5.56
N ARG A 205 -4.38 -2.43 6.74
CA ARG A 205 -5.00 -3.23 7.80
C ARG A 205 -6.34 -3.81 7.35
N PHE A 206 -7.18 -2.99 6.71
CA PHE A 206 -8.44 -3.44 6.13
C PHE A 206 -8.22 -4.59 5.14
N PHE A 207 -7.35 -4.39 4.16
CA PHE A 207 -7.01 -5.42 3.17
C PHE A 207 -6.57 -6.73 3.81
N ARG A 208 -5.63 -6.67 4.78
CA ARG A 208 -5.11 -7.85 5.47
C ARG A 208 -6.23 -8.64 6.15
N GLU A 209 -7.08 -7.98 6.94
CA GLU A 209 -8.13 -8.67 7.68
C GLU A 209 -9.23 -9.22 6.77
N GLN A 210 -9.74 -8.41 5.84
CA GLN A 210 -10.81 -8.83 4.93
C GLN A 210 -10.35 -9.97 4.01
N ARG A 211 -9.10 -9.92 3.52
CA ARG A 211 -8.52 -10.99 2.71
C ARG A 211 -8.43 -12.30 3.47
N LEU A 212 -7.99 -12.27 4.73
CA LEU A 212 -7.93 -13.49 5.55
C LEU A 212 -9.33 -14.11 5.74
N VAL A 213 -10.35 -13.29 6.01
CA VAL A 213 -11.74 -13.76 6.10
C VAL A 213 -12.21 -14.39 4.79
N LEU A 214 -11.97 -13.73 3.65
CA LEU A 214 -12.33 -14.25 2.33
C LEU A 214 -11.60 -15.55 1.98
N GLU A 215 -10.37 -15.72 2.46
CA GLU A 215 -9.58 -16.95 2.31
C GLU A 215 -9.95 -18.05 3.33
N GLY A 216 -10.91 -17.80 4.23
CA GLY A 216 -11.29 -18.74 5.29
C GLY A 216 -10.19 -18.96 6.33
N LYS A 217 -9.26 -18.00 6.48
CA LYS A 217 -8.14 -18.05 7.42
C LYS A 217 -8.46 -17.28 8.70
N PRO A 218 -7.92 -17.72 9.86
CA PRO A 218 -8.09 -16.99 11.11
C PRO A 218 -7.36 -15.65 11.07
N LEU A 219 -7.91 -14.66 11.78
CA LEU A 219 -7.20 -13.40 12.04
C LEU A 219 -6.10 -13.64 13.09
N PRO A 220 -4.89 -13.09 12.90
CA PRO A 220 -3.77 -13.28 13.85
C PRO A 220 -3.97 -12.50 15.16
N ALA A 221 -4.88 -11.53 15.17
CA ALA A 221 -5.24 -10.70 16.31
C ALA A 221 -6.74 -10.34 16.22
N PRO A 222 -7.36 -9.83 17.30
CA PRO A 222 -8.71 -9.29 17.24
C PRO A 222 -8.86 -8.26 16.11
N PRO A 223 -10.04 -8.17 15.46
CA PRO A 223 -10.29 -7.17 14.42
C PRO A 223 -9.94 -5.76 14.89
N PHE A 224 -9.32 -4.96 14.04
CA PHE A 224 -8.85 -3.62 14.43
C PHE A 224 -9.98 -2.75 14.98
N LYS A 225 -11.17 -2.85 14.38
CA LYS A 225 -12.39 -2.15 14.79
C LYS A 225 -12.83 -2.45 16.24
N CYS A 226 -12.32 -3.52 16.84
CA CYS A 226 -12.64 -3.93 18.21
C CYS A 226 -11.68 -3.35 19.27
N GLY A 227 -10.76 -2.47 18.86
CA GLY A 227 -9.97 -1.66 19.77
C GLY A 227 -10.75 -0.46 20.32
N PRO A 228 -10.08 0.68 20.60
CA PRO A 228 -10.74 1.92 20.97
C PRO A 228 -11.82 2.35 19.95
N PRO A 229 -12.85 3.10 20.37
CA PRO A 229 -13.94 3.54 19.50
C PRO A 229 -13.47 4.26 18.23
N GLU A 230 -12.36 4.99 18.30
CA GLU A 230 -11.73 5.66 17.17
C GLU A 230 -11.36 4.67 16.04
N ASN A 231 -10.96 3.44 16.36
CA ASN A 231 -10.62 2.43 15.36
C ASN A 231 -11.85 1.97 14.57
N ALA A 232 -12.97 1.76 15.27
CA ALA A 232 -14.23 1.37 14.63
C ALA A 232 -14.72 2.46 13.67
N GLU A 233 -14.67 3.72 14.11
CA GLU A 233 -15.07 4.85 13.29
C GLU A 233 -14.15 5.03 12.08
N ALA A 234 -12.83 4.96 12.28
CA ALA A 234 -11.87 5.05 11.17
C ALA A 234 -12.11 3.94 10.14
N MET A 235 -12.29 2.69 10.57
CA MET A 235 -12.60 1.58 9.66
C MET A 235 -13.92 1.77 8.93
N ARG A 236 -14.97 2.24 9.63
CA ARG A 236 -16.27 2.50 9.02
C ARG A 236 -16.20 3.56 7.93
N LEU A 237 -15.49 4.67 8.20
CA LEU A 237 -15.29 5.75 7.24
C LEU A 237 -14.52 5.26 6.01
N LEU A 238 -13.40 4.58 6.22
CA LEU A 238 -12.58 4.01 5.15
C LEU A 238 -13.37 3.00 4.30
N ALA A 239 -14.03 2.05 4.95
CA ALA A 239 -14.85 1.04 4.27
C ALA A 239 -15.95 1.69 3.44
N GLY A 240 -16.63 2.69 4.00
CA GLY A 240 -17.69 3.43 3.34
C GLY A 240 -17.23 4.14 2.07
N GLU A 241 -16.06 4.76 2.10
CA GLU A 241 -15.53 5.50 0.96
C GLU A 241 -15.00 4.59 -0.15
N PHE A 242 -14.18 3.59 0.21
CA PHE A 242 -13.32 2.87 -0.74
C PHE A 242 -13.78 1.46 -1.06
N PHE A 243 -14.53 0.82 -0.16
CA PHE A 243 -14.75 -0.62 -0.18
C PHE A 243 -16.24 -1.01 -0.11
N GLY A 244 -17.13 -0.12 -0.57
CA GLY A 244 -18.58 -0.38 -0.58
C GLY A 244 -19.20 -0.55 0.81
N GLY A 245 -18.55 -0.05 1.86
CA GLY A 245 -18.95 -0.27 3.25
C GLY A 245 -18.80 -1.73 3.70
N ALA A 246 -17.93 -2.50 3.05
CA ALA A 246 -17.70 -3.90 3.40
C ALA A 246 -17.06 -4.04 4.79
N ASP A 247 -17.57 -4.98 5.56
CA ASP A 247 -17.00 -5.38 6.86
C ASP A 247 -17.33 -6.87 7.08
N LEU A 248 -16.42 -7.74 6.66
CA LEU A 248 -16.57 -9.19 6.76
C LEU A 248 -15.95 -9.75 8.04
N VAL A 249 -15.17 -8.94 8.77
CA VAL A 249 -14.54 -9.39 10.01
C VAL A 249 -15.60 -9.57 11.11
N PRO A 250 -15.44 -10.56 12.01
CA PRO A 250 -16.42 -10.84 13.05
C PRO A 250 -16.81 -9.61 13.87
N ALA A 251 -18.02 -9.64 14.44
CA ALA A 251 -18.44 -8.64 15.41
C ALA A 251 -17.49 -8.66 16.62
N CYS A 252 -17.35 -7.51 17.27
CA CYS A 252 -16.59 -7.43 18.50
C CYS A 252 -17.36 -8.13 19.62
N ASP A 253 -16.68 -8.96 20.39
CA ASP A 253 -17.25 -9.48 21.62
C ASP A 253 -17.66 -8.28 22.48
N ALA A 254 -18.87 -8.34 23.06
CA ALA A 254 -19.26 -7.33 24.03
C ALA A 254 -18.16 -7.28 25.10
N ALA A 255 -17.64 -6.09 25.37
CA ALA A 255 -16.67 -5.92 26.44
C ALA A 255 -17.26 -6.55 27.72
N PRO A 256 -16.49 -7.38 28.46
CA PRO A 256 -16.93 -7.87 29.75
C PRO A 256 -17.25 -6.72 30.71
#